data_AF-A0A6J1NJF2-F1
#
_entry.id   AF-A0A6J1NJF2-F1
#
_cell.length_a   1.000
_cell.length_b   1.000
_cell.length_c   1.000
_cell.angle_alpha   90.00
_cell.angle_beta   90.00
_cell.angle_gamma   90.00
#
_symmetry.space_group_name_H-M   'P 1'
#
loop_
_entity.id
_entity.type
_entity.pdbx_description
1 polymer ?
#
loop_
_entity_poly.entity_id
_entity_poly.type
_entity_poly.pdbx_seq_one_letter_code
_entity_poly.pdbx_strand_id
1 'polypeptide(L)'
;MRCCVPFCENTFDNMSTSERTGITFHGLPSEGNLRTAWLRALGTQDHHLPDPAVVCSQHFLDDDFYTTESCVRQIHSNAVPSIVQMCMICLDSDSKLSLMSKHKLEEAYEQLTGLSLCRRGNLKQTLCVMCAQRLINFSRFRDLSLRAHSLLTDSVEQRASVSTSS
;
A
#
# COMPACT_ATOMS: atom_id res chain seq x y z
N MET A 1 13.23 -7.97 -13.53
CA MET A 1 13.53 -7.31 -12.22
C MET A 1 12.25 -6.71 -11.66
N ARG A 2 12.02 -6.78 -10.34
CA ARG A 2 10.81 -6.25 -9.67
C ARG A 2 11.24 -5.35 -8.51
N CYS A 3 10.55 -4.22 -8.34
CA CYS A 3 10.74 -3.34 -7.20
C CYS A 3 10.51 -4.08 -5.87
N CYS A 4 11.44 -3.99 -4.92
CA CYS A 4 11.36 -4.67 -3.62
C CYS A 4 10.52 -3.91 -2.58
N VAL A 5 10.04 -2.70 -2.91
CA VAL A 5 9.11 -1.98 -2.04
C VAL A 5 7.81 -2.77 -1.91
N PRO A 6 7.35 -3.06 -0.69
CA PRO A 6 6.10 -3.79 -0.47
C PRO A 6 4.97 -3.16 -1.26
N PHE A 7 4.21 -3.99 -1.97
CA PHE A 7 3.10 -3.55 -2.79
C PHE A 7 3.49 -2.55 -3.89
N CYS A 8 4.73 -2.55 -4.40
CA CYS A 8 5.02 -1.90 -5.68
C CYS A 8 4.79 -2.90 -6.83
N GLU A 9 4.11 -2.48 -7.90
CA GLU A 9 3.87 -3.33 -9.08
C GLU A 9 4.86 -3.09 -10.22
N ASN A 10 5.79 -2.15 -10.03
CA ASN A 10 6.79 -1.82 -11.05
C ASN A 10 7.73 -3.02 -11.23
N THR A 11 7.57 -3.68 -12.36
CA THR A 11 8.49 -4.68 -12.90
C THR A 11 9.09 -4.14 -14.19
N PHE A 12 10.18 -4.76 -14.63
CA PHE A 12 10.77 -4.46 -15.92
C PHE A 12 9.80 -4.72 -17.09
N ASP A 13 8.97 -5.77 -16.98
CA ASP A 13 8.10 -6.23 -18.07
C ASP A 13 6.90 -5.29 -18.28
N ASN A 14 6.34 -4.76 -17.19
CA ASN A 14 5.13 -3.93 -17.21
C ASN A 14 5.37 -2.53 -17.82
N MET A 15 6.63 -2.14 -18.05
CA MET A 15 7.01 -0.83 -18.60
C MET A 15 7.16 -0.81 -20.13
N SER A 16 7.07 -1.98 -20.76
CA SER A 16 7.19 -2.11 -22.22
C SER A 16 5.87 -1.90 -22.98
N THR A 17 4.72 -1.94 -22.29
CA THR A 17 3.39 -2.03 -22.91
C THR A 17 2.48 -0.81 -22.73
N SER A 18 2.75 0.11 -21.80
CA SER A 18 2.01 1.38 -21.68
C SER A 18 2.96 2.56 -21.53
N GLU A 19 2.91 3.49 -22.49
CA GLU A 19 3.44 4.86 -22.43
C GLU A 19 4.72 5.04 -21.59
N ARG A 20 5.87 4.57 -22.11
CA ARG A 20 7.26 4.94 -21.74
C ARG A 20 7.41 5.77 -20.45
N THR A 21 6.98 5.25 -19.31
CA THR A 21 7.19 5.93 -18.02
C THR A 21 8.67 5.72 -17.72
N GLY A 22 9.44 6.80 -17.63
CA GLY A 22 10.91 6.78 -17.45
C GLY A 22 11.34 6.28 -16.07
N ILE A 23 10.80 5.15 -15.62
CA ILE A 23 11.04 4.54 -14.33
C ILE A 23 12.35 3.75 -14.39
N THR A 24 13.31 4.14 -13.55
CA THR A 24 14.60 3.47 -13.38
C THR A 24 14.59 2.62 -12.11
N PHE A 25 15.45 1.60 -12.04
CA PHE A 25 15.59 0.73 -10.88
C PHE A 25 16.97 0.91 -10.25
N HIS A 26 17.01 1.12 -8.94
CA HIS A 26 18.21 1.45 -8.18
C HIS A 26 18.49 0.33 -7.17
N GLY A 27 19.66 -0.27 -7.26
CA GLY A 27 20.10 -1.30 -6.32
C GLY A 27 20.29 -0.74 -4.91
N LEU A 28 20.08 -1.58 -3.90
CA LEU A 28 20.37 -1.17 -2.53
C LEU A 28 21.86 -0.78 -2.37
N PRO A 29 22.15 0.28 -1.61
CA PRO A 29 23.52 0.69 -1.32
C PRO A 29 24.32 -0.42 -0.63
N SER A 30 25.62 -0.48 -0.95
CA SER A 30 26.59 -1.31 -0.25
C SER A 30 27.02 -0.69 1.09
N GLU A 31 26.95 0.64 1.22
CA GLU A 31 27.32 1.34 2.45
C GLU A 31 26.34 1.05 3.58
N GLY A 32 26.86 0.59 4.73
CA GLY A 32 26.03 0.10 5.84
C GLY A 32 25.05 1.13 6.41
N ASN A 33 25.46 2.39 6.55
CA ASN A 33 24.62 3.45 7.10
C ASN A 33 23.46 3.79 6.15
N LEU A 34 23.77 4.00 4.87
CA LEU A 34 22.78 4.33 3.86
C LEU A 34 21.84 3.14 3.58
N ARG A 35 22.39 1.92 3.52
CA ARG A 35 21.59 0.68 3.45
C ARG A 35 20.60 0.60 4.61
N THR A 36 21.05 0.88 5.83
CA THR A 36 20.19 0.90 7.02
C THR A 36 19.09 1.97 6.90
N ALA A 37 19.42 3.15 6.39
CA ALA A 37 18.45 4.22 6.15
C ALA A 37 17.39 3.80 5.09
N TRP A 38 17.80 3.15 4.00
CA TRP A 38 16.90 2.59 3.01
C TRP A 38 15.99 1.52 3.62
N LEU A 39 16.55 0.55 4.35
CA LEU A 39 15.76 -0.50 5.02
C LEU A 39 14.74 0.09 5.99
N ARG A 40 15.13 1.12 6.76
CA ARG A 40 14.23 1.87 7.65
C ARG A 40 13.11 2.56 6.86
N ALA A 41 13.44 3.28 5.81
CA ALA A 41 12.46 3.96 4.94
C ALA A 41 11.48 2.98 4.30
N LEU A 42 11.98 1.82 3.84
CA LEU A 42 11.20 0.71 3.31
C LEU A 42 10.37 0.00 4.38
N GLY A 43 10.76 0.09 5.66
CA GLY A 43 10.12 -0.62 6.77
C GLY A 43 10.31 -2.13 6.68
N THR A 44 11.44 -2.57 6.14
CA THR A 44 11.76 -3.98 5.92
C THR A 44 13.11 -4.32 6.55
N GLN A 45 13.36 -5.61 6.76
CA GLN A 45 14.66 -6.11 7.25
C GLN A 45 15.42 -6.82 6.13
N ASP A 46 16.76 -6.82 6.21
CA ASP A 46 17.64 -7.25 5.11
C ASP A 46 17.41 -8.70 4.67
N HIS A 47 17.11 -9.59 5.62
CA HIS A 47 16.87 -11.02 5.38
C HIS A 47 15.56 -11.35 4.64
N HIS A 48 14.72 -10.34 4.36
CA HIS A 48 13.46 -10.51 3.64
C HIS A 48 13.52 -9.97 2.19
N LEU A 49 14.67 -9.47 1.74
CA LEU A 49 14.81 -8.87 0.42
C LEU A 49 15.16 -9.90 -0.66
N PRO A 50 14.62 -9.73 -1.89
CA PRO A 50 15.04 -10.53 -3.04
C PRO A 50 16.47 -10.18 -3.46
N ASP A 51 17.17 -11.10 -4.13
CA ASP A 51 18.49 -10.86 -4.72
C ASP A 51 18.40 -10.90 -6.27
N PRO A 52 18.69 -9.80 -7.00
CA PRO A 52 19.08 -8.48 -6.51
C PRO A 52 17.90 -7.66 -5.98
N ALA A 53 18.13 -6.94 -4.87
CA ALA A 53 17.16 -6.03 -4.28
C ALA A 53 17.24 -4.66 -4.97
N VAL A 54 16.15 -4.24 -5.63
CA VAL A 54 16.08 -2.97 -6.35
C VAL A 54 14.83 -2.16 -5.99
N VAL A 55 14.96 -0.84 -5.90
CA VAL A 55 13.87 0.12 -5.65
C VAL A 55 13.64 0.96 -6.90
N CYS A 56 12.40 1.13 -7.34
CA CYS A 56 12.10 1.95 -8.52
C CYS A 56 12.15 3.45 -8.22
N SER A 57 12.42 4.27 -9.24
CA SER A 57 12.63 5.72 -9.13
C SER A 57 11.43 6.48 -8.58
N GLN A 58 10.22 5.91 -8.67
CA GLN A 58 9.03 6.52 -8.11
C GLN A 58 9.16 6.75 -6.61
N HIS A 59 9.93 5.93 -5.89
CA HIS A 59 10.11 5.99 -4.44
C HIS A 59 11.10 7.03 -3.94
N PHE A 60 11.60 7.89 -4.82
CA PHE A 60 12.50 8.98 -4.50
C PHE A 60 11.85 10.29 -4.95
N LEU A 61 12.26 11.41 -4.35
CA LEU A 61 11.85 12.73 -4.79
C LEU A 61 12.59 13.08 -6.08
N ASP A 62 12.05 13.96 -6.91
CA ASP A 62 12.76 14.39 -8.12
C ASP A 62 14.09 15.08 -7.79
N ASP A 63 14.16 15.79 -6.66
CA ASP A 63 15.37 16.42 -6.11
C ASP A 63 16.43 15.42 -5.62
N ASP A 64 16.05 14.14 -5.44
CA ASP A 64 17.02 13.07 -5.14
C ASP A 64 17.81 12.64 -6.39
N PHE A 65 17.49 13.19 -7.56
CA PHE A 65 18.15 12.86 -8.82
C PHE A 65 18.91 14.04 -9.40
N TYR A 66 20.00 13.70 -10.09
CA TYR A 66 20.74 14.62 -10.94
C TYR A 66 20.96 13.99 -12.31
N THR A 67 21.16 14.85 -13.31
CA THR A 67 21.52 14.43 -14.66
C THR A 67 23.01 14.58 -14.84
N THR A 68 23.69 13.50 -15.19
CA THR A 68 25.12 13.55 -15.53
C THR A 68 25.33 14.28 -16.85
N GLU A 69 26.56 14.71 -17.14
CA GLU A 69 26.94 15.31 -18.44
C GLU A 69 26.59 14.43 -19.64
N SER A 70 26.52 13.11 -19.43
CA SER A 70 26.10 12.10 -20.41
C SER A 70 24.57 11.92 -20.53
N CYS A 71 23.77 12.85 -19.98
CA CYS A 71 22.31 12.81 -19.95
C CYS A 71 21.72 11.58 -19.24
N VAL A 72 22.46 10.95 -18.31
CA VAL A 72 21.98 9.81 -17.53
C VAL A 72 21.41 10.34 -16.21
N ARG A 73 20.15 9.96 -15.91
CA ARG A 73 19.53 10.27 -14.62
C ARG A 73 20.09 9.33 -13.56
N GLN A 74 20.81 9.89 -12.58
CA GLN A 74 21.36 9.16 -11.45
C GLN A 74 20.77 9.66 -10.14
N ILE A 75 20.72 8.76 -9.16
CA ILE A 75 20.29 9.07 -7.82
C ILE A 75 21.48 9.57 -7.00
N HIS A 76 21.27 10.61 -6.19
CA HIS A 76 22.30 11.12 -5.29
C HIS A 76 22.76 10.04 -4.31
N SER A 77 24.05 10.04 -3.99
CA SER A 77 24.67 9.04 -3.11
C SER A 77 24.14 9.06 -1.67
N ASN A 78 23.48 10.14 -1.25
CA ASN A 78 22.85 10.29 0.06
C ASN A 78 21.33 10.17 0.01
N ALA A 79 20.73 9.96 -1.16
CA ALA A 79 19.29 9.86 -1.30
C ALA A 79 18.73 8.64 -0.57
N VAL A 80 17.55 8.79 0.00
CA VAL A 80 16.81 7.72 0.68
C VAL A 80 15.39 7.68 0.13
N PRO A 81 14.75 6.49 0.01
CA PRO A 81 13.38 6.41 -0.47
C PRO A 81 12.44 7.28 0.39
N SER A 82 11.79 8.26 -0.21
CA SER A 82 10.80 9.11 0.46
C SER A 82 9.44 8.43 0.48
N ILE A 83 9.36 7.34 1.26
CA ILE A 83 8.09 6.65 1.52
C ILE A 83 7.37 7.41 2.61
N VAL A 84 6.32 8.14 2.24
CA VAL A 84 5.59 8.97 3.19
C VAL A 84 4.82 8.06 4.15
N GLN A 85 5.09 8.22 5.45
CA GLN A 85 4.42 7.52 6.53
C GLN A 85 3.40 8.46 7.17
N MET A 86 2.15 8.37 6.73
CA MET A 86 1.02 9.07 7.32
C MET A 86 -0.15 8.11 7.44
N CYS A 87 -1.07 8.38 8.37
CA CYS A 87 -2.31 7.63 8.43
C CYS A 87 -3.12 7.87 7.15
N MET A 88 -3.45 6.81 6.40
CA MET A 88 -4.20 6.95 5.15
C MET A 88 -5.63 7.47 5.32
N ILE A 89 -6.17 7.48 6.55
CA ILE A 89 -7.54 7.96 6.83
C ILE A 89 -7.55 9.41 7.31
N CYS A 90 -6.59 9.82 8.17
CA CYS A 90 -6.61 11.13 8.81
C CYS A 90 -5.37 11.98 8.56
N LEU A 91 -4.42 11.50 7.76
CA LEU A 91 -3.16 12.16 7.40
C LEU A 91 -2.24 12.49 8.58
N ASP A 92 -2.55 12.00 9.78
CA ASP A 92 -1.72 12.15 10.97
C ASP A 92 -0.41 11.38 10.79
N SER A 93 0.71 12.07 11.00
CA SER A 93 2.08 11.54 10.91
C SER A 93 2.80 11.47 12.26
N ASP A 94 2.24 12.09 13.30
CA ASP A 94 2.83 12.14 14.65
C ASP A 94 2.41 10.94 15.51
N SER A 95 1.24 10.37 15.22
CA SER A 95 0.75 9.18 15.90
C SER A 95 1.55 7.91 15.56
N LYS A 96 1.53 6.94 16.48
CA LYS A 96 2.04 5.59 16.19
C LYS A 96 1.26 4.96 15.03
N LEU A 97 1.94 4.77 13.90
CA LEU A 97 1.40 4.13 12.71
C LEU A 97 1.64 2.63 12.72
N SER A 98 0.68 1.86 12.21
CA SER A 98 0.81 0.42 11.99
C SER A 98 0.37 0.08 10.57
N LEU A 99 1.06 -0.89 9.95
CA LEU A 99 0.65 -1.44 8.66
C LEU A 99 -0.73 -2.09 8.78
N MET A 100 -1.57 -1.88 7.77
CA MET A 100 -2.91 -2.49 7.70
C MET A 100 -2.83 -4.02 7.67
N SER A 101 -1.78 -4.57 7.05
CA SER A 101 -1.55 -6.01 6.89
C SER A 101 -1.39 -6.76 8.20
N LYS A 102 -0.91 -6.07 9.25
CA LYS A 102 -0.77 -6.64 10.59
C LYS A 102 -2.11 -7.06 11.18
N HIS A 103 -3.19 -6.37 10.81
CA HIS A 103 -4.52 -6.57 11.36
C HIS A 103 -5.56 -6.95 10.28
N LYS A 104 -5.11 -7.26 9.05
CA LYS A 104 -5.96 -7.57 7.89
C LYS A 104 -7.03 -6.50 7.63
N LEU A 105 -6.63 -5.23 7.69
CA LEU A 105 -7.54 -4.09 7.59
C LEU A 105 -7.75 -3.57 6.16
N GLU A 106 -7.07 -4.16 5.18
CA GLU A 106 -7.17 -3.80 3.76
C GLU A 106 -8.61 -3.91 3.27
N GLU A 107 -9.23 -5.06 3.45
CA GLU A 107 -10.60 -5.34 3.00
C GLU A 107 -11.60 -4.35 3.63
N ALA A 108 -11.45 -4.11 4.94
CA ALA A 108 -12.31 -3.18 5.68
C ALA A 108 -12.18 -1.74 5.15
N TYR A 109 -10.99 -1.31 4.74
CA TYR A 109 -10.77 0.01 4.14
C TYR A 109 -11.40 0.11 2.75
N GLU A 110 -11.24 -0.90 1.90
CA GLU A 110 -11.86 -0.93 0.58
C GLU A 110 -13.38 -0.88 0.69
N GLN A 111 -13.94 -1.64 1.62
CA GLN A 111 -15.39 -1.64 1.87
C GLN A 111 -15.89 -0.33 2.48
N LEU A 112 -15.06 0.40 3.24
CA LEU A 112 -15.41 1.71 3.78
C LEU A 112 -15.39 2.81 2.71
N THR A 113 -14.36 2.82 1.88
CA THR A 113 -14.08 3.91 0.94
C THR A 113 -14.63 3.66 -0.46
N GLY A 114 -14.95 2.41 -0.79
CA GLY A 114 -15.23 1.98 -2.16
C GLY A 114 -14.02 2.03 -3.09
N LEU A 115 -12.83 2.37 -2.57
CA LEU A 115 -11.60 2.46 -3.33
C LEU A 115 -10.82 1.17 -3.13
N SER A 116 -10.49 0.49 -4.23
CA SER A 116 -9.47 -0.55 -4.14
C SER A 116 -8.17 0.11 -3.67
N LEU A 117 -7.40 -0.63 -2.87
CA LEU A 117 -6.05 -0.25 -2.54
C LEU A 117 -5.15 -0.45 -3.76
N CYS A 118 -5.37 0.35 -4.80
CA CYS A 118 -4.47 0.44 -5.95
C CYS A 118 -3.13 0.98 -5.45
N ARG A 119 -2.07 0.24 -5.75
CA ARG A 119 -0.67 0.48 -5.40
C ARG A 119 -0.04 1.66 -6.13
N ARG A 120 -0.71 2.82 -6.18
CA ARG A 120 -0.14 4.02 -6.78
C ARG A 120 0.75 4.75 -5.78
N GLY A 121 2.06 4.52 -5.88
CA GLY A 121 3.08 5.42 -5.35
C GLY A 121 3.66 5.05 -3.98
N ASN A 122 4.27 6.07 -3.34
CA ASN A 122 5.20 5.96 -2.22
C ASN A 122 4.53 5.87 -0.85
N LEU A 123 3.25 5.54 -0.80
CA LEU A 123 2.47 5.59 0.42
C LEU A 123 2.43 4.20 1.05
N LYS A 124 3.01 4.09 2.25
CA LYS A 124 2.83 2.91 3.08
C LYS A 124 1.38 2.86 3.56
N GLN A 125 0.71 1.74 3.30
CA GLN A 125 -0.66 1.46 3.76
C GLN A 125 -0.70 1.32 5.29
N THR A 126 -0.66 2.47 5.96
CA THR A 126 -0.53 2.58 7.40
C THR A 126 -1.69 3.39 7.98
N LEU A 127 -2.09 3.01 9.19
CA LEU A 127 -3.12 3.68 9.96
C LEU A 127 -2.58 4.02 11.34
N CYS A 128 -2.98 5.18 11.87
CA CYS A 128 -2.82 5.45 13.29
C CYS A 128 -3.72 4.49 14.09
N VAL A 129 -3.38 4.28 15.36
CA VAL A 129 -4.12 3.36 16.25
C VAL A 129 -5.62 3.69 16.34
N MET A 130 -5.97 4.97 16.31
CA MET A 130 -7.36 5.43 16.38
C MET A 130 -8.15 5.08 15.12
N CYS A 131 -7.57 5.33 13.94
CA CYS A 131 -8.19 5.00 12.67
C CYS A 131 -8.26 3.48 12.45
N ALA A 132 -7.25 2.72 12.88
CA ALA A 132 -7.31 1.26 12.87
C ALA A 132 -8.49 0.74 13.72
N GLN A 133 -8.66 1.26 14.93
CA GLN A 133 -9.78 0.86 15.80
C GLN A 133 -11.15 1.25 15.21
N ARG A 134 -11.26 2.45 14.62
CA ARG A 134 -12.49 2.88 13.93
C ARG A 134 -12.83 1.94 12.78
N LEU A 135 -11.84 1.50 12.02
CA LEU A 135 -12.02 0.60 10.89
C LEU A 135 -12.45 -0.82 11.35
N ILE A 136 -11.90 -1.32 12.45
CA ILE A 136 -12.35 -2.56 13.09
C ILE A 136 -13.82 -2.45 13.51
N ASN A 137 -14.19 -1.34 14.13
CA ASN A 137 -15.56 -1.10 14.56
C ASN A 137 -16.52 -1.01 13.37
N PHE A 138 -16.10 -0.34 12.29
CA PHE A 138 -16.85 -0.30 11.04
C PHE A 138 -17.10 -1.71 10.48
N SER A 139 -16.07 -2.56 10.39
CA SER A 139 -16.22 -3.93 9.88
C SER A 139 -17.25 -4.71 10.69
N ARG A 140 -17.15 -4.66 12.03
CA ARG A 140 -18.11 -5.34 12.93
C ARG A 140 -19.53 -4.84 12.76
N PHE A 141 -19.69 -3.52 12.64
CA PHE A 141 -21.00 -2.90 12.43
C PHE A 141 -21.59 -3.30 11.08
N ARG A 142 -20.80 -3.26 10.01
CA ARG A 142 -21.24 -3.69 8.68
C ARG A 142 -21.68 -5.15 8.67
N ASP A 143 -20.89 -6.05 9.25
CA ASP A 143 -21.24 -7.48 9.31
C ASP A 143 -22.55 -7.70 10.08
N LEU A 144 -22.76 -6.96 11.16
CA LEU A 144 -24.03 -6.99 11.89
C LEU A 144 -25.20 -6.54 11.01
N SER A 145 -25.05 -5.41 10.30
CA SER A 145 -26.08 -4.89 9.40
C SER A 145 -26.41 -5.85 8.26
N LEU A 146 -25.39 -6.46 7.63
CA LEU A 146 -25.57 -7.43 6.55
C LEU A 146 -26.29 -8.69 7.03
N ARG A 147 -25.93 -9.23 8.20
CA ARG A 147 -26.64 -10.37 8.80
C ARG A 147 -28.09 -10.04 9.09
N ALA A 148 -28.36 -8.88 9.70
CA ALA A 148 -29.73 -8.45 9.98
C ALA A 148 -30.54 -8.31 8.70
N HIS A 149 -29.97 -7.74 7.65
CA HIS A 149 -30.63 -7.61 6.35
C HIS A 149 -30.94 -8.98 5.73
N SER A 150 -30.00 -9.91 5.69
CA SER A 150 -30.23 -11.27 5.15
C SER A 150 -31.42 -11.94 5.83
N LEU A 151 -31.44 -11.93 7.17
CA LEU A 151 -32.53 -12.54 7.94
C LEU A 151 -33.89 -11.90 7.65
N LEU A 152 -33.94 -10.58 7.46
CA LEU A 152 -35.17 -9.88 7.11
C LEU A 152 -35.64 -10.25 5.69
N THR A 153 -34.73 -10.33 4.71
CA THR A 153 -35.06 -10.71 3.33
C THR A 153 -35.53 -12.16 3.25
N ASP A 154 -34.82 -13.10 3.88
CA ASP A 154 -35.16 -14.52 3.91
C ASP A 154 -36.56 -14.75 4.52
N SER A 155 -36.89 -13.99 5.57
CA SER A 155 -38.19 -14.03 6.24
C SER A 155 -39.34 -13.52 5.33
N VAL A 156 -39.05 -12.56 4.45
CA VAL A 156 -40.04 -12.03 3.48
C VAL A 156 -40.27 -13.05 2.36
N GLU A 157 -39.20 -13.68 1.85
CA GLU A 157 -39.29 -14.70 0.79
C GLU A 157 -40.03 -15.97 1.25
N GLN A 158 -39.81 -16.41 2.49
CA GLN A 158 -40.58 -17.53 3.07
C GLN A 158 -42.08 -17.21 3.19
N ARG A 159 -42.44 -15.95 3.50
CA ARG A 159 -43.85 -15.56 3.58
C ARG A 159 -44.50 -15.45 2.20
N ALA A 160 -43.74 -15.03 1.19
CA ALA A 160 -44.22 -14.95 -0.20
C ALA A 160 -44.48 -16.34 -0.81
N SER A 161 -43.63 -17.33 -0.53
CA SER A 161 -43.79 -18.71 -1.06
C SER A 161 -44.97 -19.48 -0.44
N VAL A 162 -45.29 -19.21 0.84
CA VAL A 162 -46.45 -19.79 1.54
C VAL A 162 -47.78 -19.19 1.05
N SER A 163 -47.79 -17.94 0.61
CA SER A 163 -49.02 -17.26 0.15
C SER A 163 -49.39 -17.56 -1.30
N THR A 164 -48.48 -18.07 -2.13
CA THR A 164 -48.76 -18.50 -3.52
C THR A 164 -49.19 -19.96 -3.65
N SER A 165 -49.18 -20.73 -2.56
CA SER A 165 -49.52 -22.16 -2.53
C SER A 165 -50.89 -22.47 -1.91
N SER A 166 -51.73 -21.45 -1.70
CA SER A 166 -53.12 -21.55 -1.21
C SER A 166 -54.13 -21.12 -2.25
#